data_AF-A0AAW0CH62-F1
#
_entry.id   AF-A0AAW0CH62-F1
#
_cell.length_a   1.000
_cell.length_b   1.000
_cell.length_c   1.000
_cell.angle_alpha   90.00
_cell.angle_beta   90.00
_cell.angle_gamma   90.00
#
_symmetry.space_group_name_H-M   'P 1'
#
loop_
_entity.id
_entity.type
_entity.pdbx_description
1 polymer ?
#
loop_
_entity_poly.entity_id
_entity_poly.type
_entity_poly.pdbx_seq_one_letter_code
_entity_poly.pdbx_strand_id
1 'polypeptide(L)'
;MNIGVSAACIGYKWNKDPVNAPVNQLATHGDWEHCLEEGIGKTARARTKELLCVIRNLNLPGTAPNTAPRAAAAPAAESGGKKRKADASPTTTQSPGGRKTFDYTNEYRELKNHLACATHKGENCFVSPADGHHHRVDRYLTTLWAKEIVTGQETPHCEEVAAC
;
A
#
# COMPACT_ATOMS: atom_id res chain seq x y z
N MET A 1 34.98 4.41 6.80
CA MET A 1 33.68 5.05 7.11
C MET A 1 33.38 4.79 8.58
N ASN A 2 33.43 5.83 9.41
CA ASN A 2 33.09 5.73 10.84
C ASN A 2 31.57 5.65 10.99
N ILE A 3 31.02 4.44 10.95
CA ILE A 3 29.61 4.21 11.29
C ILE A 3 29.53 4.16 12.82
N GLY A 4 29.51 5.33 13.46
CA GLY A 4 29.26 5.43 14.89
C GLY A 4 27.82 5.04 15.18
N VAL A 5 27.59 4.19 16.19
CA VAL A 5 26.24 3.78 16.63
C VAL A 5 25.37 5.00 17.00
N SER A 6 25.99 6.06 17.50
CA SER A 6 25.35 7.34 17.82
C SER A 6 24.86 8.15 16.62
N ALA A 7 25.38 7.88 15.41
CA ALA A 7 24.94 8.52 14.18
C ALA A 7 23.79 7.75 13.49
N ALA A 8 23.38 6.60 14.02
CA ALA A 8 22.29 5.81 13.47
C ALA A 8 20.94 6.35 13.99
N CYS A 9 20.25 7.16 13.18
CA CYS A 9 18.86 7.49 13.44
C CYS A 9 17.99 6.33 12.96
N ILE A 10 17.52 5.52 13.90
CA ILE A 10 16.59 4.42 13.63
C ILE A 10 15.18 4.81 14.07
N GLY A 11 14.21 4.19 13.43
CA GLY A 11 12.80 4.31 13.76
C GLY A 11 12.10 2.96 13.63
N TYR A 12 10.84 2.90 14.01
CA TYR A 12 10.03 1.68 13.95
C TYR A 12 8.62 1.96 13.42
N LYS A 13 8.01 0.91 12.86
CA LYS A 13 6.61 0.93 12.41
C LYS A 13 5.99 -0.44 12.60
N TRP A 14 4.77 -0.49 13.12
CA TRP A 14 4.04 -1.74 13.25
C TRP A 14 3.32 -2.08 11.95
N ASN A 15 3.24 -3.38 11.63
CA ASN A 15 2.58 -3.85 10.41
C ASN A 15 1.09 -3.49 10.32
N LYS A 16 0.43 -3.27 11.46
CA LYS A 16 -0.98 -2.86 11.54
C LYS A 16 -1.19 -1.36 11.50
N ASP A 17 -0.12 -0.56 11.53
CA ASP A 17 -0.24 0.88 11.43
C ASP A 17 -0.62 1.28 10.00
N PRO A 18 -1.41 2.36 9.84
CA PRO A 18 -1.79 2.81 8.50
C PRO A 18 -0.56 3.10 7.65
N VAL A 19 -0.66 2.83 6.35
CA VAL A 19 0.46 2.93 5.39
C VAL A 19 1.13 4.30 5.44
N ASN A 20 0.33 5.36 5.65
CA ASN A 20 0.79 6.76 5.72
C ASN A 20 1.13 7.24 7.15
N ALA A 21 1.06 6.37 8.16
CA ALA A 21 1.50 6.73 9.51
C ALA A 21 2.98 7.11 9.51
N PRO A 22 3.37 8.19 10.24
CA PRO A 22 4.76 8.55 10.41
C PRO A 22 5.54 7.41 11.07
N VAL A 23 6.83 7.30 10.74
CA VAL A 23 7.72 6.34 11.40
C VAL A 23 8.08 6.89 12.77
N ASN A 24 7.86 6.11 13.82
CA ASN A 24 8.22 6.51 15.18
C ASN A 24 9.74 6.46 15.34
N GLN A 25 10.30 7.44 16.06
CA GLN A 25 11.73 7.49 16.33
C GLN A 25 12.11 6.43 17.38
N LEU A 26 13.33 5.89 17.28
CA LEU A 26 13.88 4.91 18.21
C LEU A 26 15.31 5.30 18.60
N ALA A 27 15.52 6.58 18.94
CA ALA A 27 16.86 7.12 19.18
C ALA A 27 17.27 7.06 20.66
N THR A 28 16.30 7.07 21.57
CA THR A 28 16.53 7.07 23.02
C THR A 28 16.00 5.81 23.69
N HIS A 29 16.44 5.56 24.92
CA HIS A 29 15.89 4.47 25.75
C HIS A 29 14.39 4.63 26.00
N GLY A 30 13.90 5.86 26.22
CA GLY A 30 12.48 6.11 26.43
C GLY A 30 11.64 5.79 25.19
N ASP A 31 12.18 6.01 23.98
CA ASP A 31 11.51 5.62 22.74
C ASP A 31 11.37 4.09 22.63
N TRP A 32 12.36 3.35 23.13
CA TRP A 32 12.35 1.90 23.18
C TRP A 32 11.33 1.37 24.18
N GLU A 33 11.27 1.92 25.38
CA GLU A 33 10.24 1.56 26.37
C GLU A 33 8.84 1.84 25.81
N HIS A 34 8.65 3.00 25.18
CA HIS A 34 7.38 3.33 24.56
C HIS A 34 7.00 2.36 23.42
N CYS A 35 7.97 1.97 22.59
CA CYS A 35 7.76 0.95 21.56
C CYS A 35 7.29 -0.38 22.17
N LEU A 36 7.89 -0.82 23.27
CA LEU A 36 7.50 -2.06 23.95
C LEU A 36 6.10 -1.97 24.55
N GLU A 37 5.78 -0.89 25.25
CA GLU A 37 4.44 -0.66 25.81
C GLU A 37 3.36 -0.67 24.72
N GLU A 38 3.63 0.02 23.61
CA GLU A 38 2.75 0.04 22.45
C GLU A 38 2.58 -1.37 21.86
N GLY A 39 3.66 -2.13 21.77
CA GLY A 39 3.67 -3.52 21.32
C GLY A 39 2.84 -4.45 22.21
N ILE A 40 2.95 -4.33 23.54
CA ILE A 40 2.14 -5.08 24.51
C ILE A 40 0.66 -4.72 24.32
N GLY A 41 0.34 -3.43 24.24
CA GLY A 41 -1.03 -2.96 24.05
C GLY A 41 -1.63 -3.38 22.70
N LYS A 42 -0.82 -3.45 21.65
CA LYS A 42 -1.24 -3.96 20.32
C LYS A 42 -1.43 -5.47 20.35
N THR A 43 -0.58 -6.20 21.05
CA THR A 43 -0.67 -7.66 21.20
C THR A 43 -1.93 -8.07 21.95
N ALA A 44 -2.24 -7.37 23.05
CA ALA A 44 -3.46 -7.60 23.81
C ALA A 44 -4.75 -7.37 23.00
N ARG A 45 -4.71 -6.46 22.01
CA ARG A 45 -5.85 -6.12 21.14
C ARG A 45 -5.87 -6.90 19.82
N ALA A 46 -4.79 -7.57 19.47
CA ALA A 46 -4.66 -8.27 18.20
C ALA A 46 -5.43 -9.59 18.22
N ARG A 47 -6.42 -9.72 17.33
CA ARG A 47 -7.10 -11.01 17.08
C ARG A 47 -6.21 -12.03 16.36
N THR A 48 -5.16 -11.56 15.68
CA THR A 48 -4.18 -12.40 14.95
C THR A 48 -2.93 -12.58 15.81
N LYS A 49 -2.37 -13.81 15.82
CA LYS A 49 -1.24 -14.18 16.67
C LYS A 49 0.08 -13.48 16.34
N GLU A 50 0.21 -12.87 15.17
CA GLU A 50 1.46 -12.25 14.73
C GLU A 50 1.36 -10.73 14.61
N LEU A 51 2.30 -10.06 15.27
CA LEU A 51 2.51 -8.61 15.26
C LEU A 51 3.97 -8.37 14.93
N LEU A 52 4.23 -7.64 13.84
CA LEU A 52 5.58 -7.41 13.33
C LEU A 52 5.95 -5.95 13.57
N CYS A 53 7.03 -5.74 14.33
CA CYS A 53 7.69 -4.44 14.47
C CYS A 53 8.81 -4.35 13.44
N VAL A 54 8.68 -3.43 12.48
CA VAL A 54 9.66 -3.23 11.41
C VAL A 54 10.56 -2.05 11.79
N ILE A 55 11.83 -2.33 12.05
CA ILE A 55 12.85 -1.31 12.28
C ILE A 55 13.27 -0.72 10.94
N ARG A 56 13.31 0.61 10.84
CA ARG A 56 13.71 1.37 9.66
C ARG A 56 14.88 2.27 10.00
N ASN A 57 15.84 2.35 9.08
CA ASN A 57 16.86 3.39 9.12
C ASN A 57 16.24 4.70 8.61
N LEU A 58 16.35 5.78 9.39
CA LEU A 58 15.84 7.10 9.00
C LEU A 58 16.88 7.92 8.22
N ASN A 59 18.16 7.49 8.21
CA ASN A 59 19.26 8.17 7.53
C ASN A 59 19.51 7.64 6.10
N LEU A 60 18.49 7.15 5.39
CA LEU A 60 18.66 6.75 4.00
C LEU A 60 19.00 7.99 3.14
N PRO A 61 20.13 7.98 2.41
CA PRO A 61 20.49 9.09 1.53
C PRO A 61 19.41 9.24 0.45
N GLY A 62 18.64 10.32 0.52
CA GLY A 62 17.51 10.61 -0.39
C GLY A 62 16.17 10.92 0.31
N THR A 63 16.08 10.78 1.64
CA THR A 63 14.88 11.14 2.40
C THR A 63 15.23 12.25 3.38
N ALA A 64 14.61 13.43 3.23
CA ALA A 64 14.82 14.53 4.15
C ALA A 64 14.48 14.11 5.60
N PRO A 65 15.26 14.54 6.61
CA PRO A 65 15.00 14.20 7.99
C PRO A 65 13.69 14.86 8.45
N ASN A 66 12.70 14.05 8.81
CA ASN A 66 11.51 14.52 9.53
C ASN A 66 11.88 14.80 10.99
N THR A 67 12.64 15.86 11.23
CA THR A 67 12.81 16.44 12.56
C THR A 67 11.65 17.38 12.83
N ALA A 68 10.54 16.84 13.33
CA ALA A 68 9.53 17.64 14.02
C ALA A 68 9.74 17.45 15.54
N PRO A 69 10.16 18.49 16.28
CA PRO A 69 10.24 18.41 17.73
C PRO A 69 8.83 18.40 18.33
N ARG A 70 8.50 17.34 19.07
CA ARG A 70 7.29 17.25 19.90
C ARG A 70 7.48 18.17 21.11
N ALA A 71 7.15 19.44 20.96
CA ALA A 71 6.97 20.36 22.08
C ALA A 71 5.59 20.13 22.72
N ALA A 72 5.59 20.00 24.04
CA ALA A 72 4.41 19.77 24.87
C ALA A 72 3.54 21.03 25.00
N ALA A 73 2.21 20.86 24.95
CA ALA A 73 1.20 21.44 25.87
C ALA A 73 -0.23 21.34 25.26
N ALA A 74 -1.18 20.84 26.05
CA ALA A 74 -2.65 20.97 25.84
C ALA A 74 -3.12 22.42 26.15
N PRO A 75 -4.40 22.86 25.98
CA PRO A 75 -5.64 22.10 25.71
C PRO A 75 -6.64 22.71 24.67
N ALA A 76 -7.66 21.90 24.36
CA ALA A 76 -9.04 22.18 23.89
C ALA A 76 -9.37 23.39 22.97
N ALA A 77 -9.98 23.11 21.81
CA ALA A 77 -11.05 23.93 21.24
C ALA A 77 -11.92 23.10 20.28
N GLU A 78 -13.23 23.05 20.57
CA GLU A 78 -14.28 22.59 19.68
C GLU A 78 -14.40 23.48 18.45
N SER A 79 -14.66 22.90 17.27
CA SER A 79 -15.56 23.50 16.28
C SER A 79 -15.87 22.51 15.16
N GLY A 80 -17.16 22.19 15.01
CA GLY A 80 -17.69 21.35 13.94
C GLY A 80 -17.61 21.98 12.55
N GLY A 81 -17.78 21.16 11.51
CA GLY A 81 -17.71 21.63 10.13
C GLY A 81 -18.04 20.58 9.08
N LYS A 82 -19.32 20.21 9.00
CA LYS A 82 -20.14 20.01 7.77
C LYS A 82 -19.51 19.34 6.53
N LYS A 83 -20.12 18.19 6.15
CA LYS A 83 -20.14 17.56 4.81
C LYS A 83 -19.92 18.54 3.63
N ARG A 84 -19.04 18.17 2.69
CA ARG A 84 -19.24 18.40 1.25
C ARG A 84 -18.78 17.18 0.43
N LYS A 85 -19.64 16.79 -0.52
CA LYS A 85 -19.31 15.95 -1.68
C LYS A 85 -18.34 16.72 -2.59
N ALA A 86 -17.36 16.04 -3.15
CA ALA A 86 -16.66 16.36 -4.40
C ALA A 86 -16.28 15.00 -4.99
N ASP A 87 -17.04 14.49 -5.96
CA ASP A 87 -16.95 14.76 -7.40
C ASP A 87 -15.58 14.45 -8.00
N ALA A 88 -15.63 13.68 -9.08
CA ALA A 88 -14.53 12.94 -9.67
C ALA A 88 -13.54 13.87 -10.38
N SER A 89 -12.24 13.68 -10.13
CA SER A 89 -11.18 13.97 -11.11
C SER A 89 -9.89 13.25 -10.74
N PRO A 90 -9.13 12.73 -11.73
CA PRO A 90 -7.95 11.91 -11.51
C PRO A 90 -6.77 12.80 -11.09
N THR A 91 -6.45 12.82 -9.81
CA THR A 91 -5.24 13.49 -9.31
C THR A 91 -4.14 12.44 -9.18
N THR A 92 -3.24 12.41 -10.16
CA THR A 92 -1.93 11.77 -10.05
C THR A 92 -1.23 12.32 -8.82
N THR A 93 -1.30 11.59 -7.70
CA THR A 93 -0.63 11.96 -6.46
C THR A 93 0.83 11.54 -6.58
N GLN A 94 1.67 12.48 -7.00
CA GLN A 94 3.12 12.34 -6.89
C GLN A 94 3.49 12.37 -5.39
N SER A 95 3.84 11.22 -4.85
CA SER A 95 4.48 11.12 -3.53
C SER A 95 5.97 11.44 -3.68
N PRO A 96 6.56 12.30 -2.83
CA PRO A 96 7.97 12.66 -2.91
C PRO A 96 8.82 11.49 -2.41
N GLY A 97 9.21 10.61 -3.33
CA GLY A 97 9.96 9.39 -2.99
C GLY A 97 10.00 8.33 -4.08
N GLY A 98 10.26 8.73 -5.33
CA GLY A 98 10.95 7.91 -6.35
C GLY A 98 10.37 6.57 -6.83
N ARG A 99 9.27 6.06 -6.27
CA ARG A 99 8.50 4.96 -6.88
C ARG A 99 7.19 5.52 -7.40
N LYS A 100 7.02 5.54 -8.72
CA LYS A 100 5.71 5.74 -9.35
C LYS A 100 4.82 4.58 -8.91
N THR A 101 4.08 4.77 -7.83
CA THR A 101 2.98 3.87 -7.48
C THR A 101 1.84 4.20 -8.43
N PHE A 102 1.75 3.45 -9.53
CA PHE A 102 0.61 3.53 -10.44
C PHE A 102 -0.63 3.06 -9.68
N ASP A 103 -1.62 3.94 -9.55
CA ASP A 103 -2.93 3.54 -9.06
C ASP A 103 -3.67 2.87 -10.23
N TYR A 104 -3.90 1.57 -10.10
CA TYR A 104 -4.65 0.75 -11.08
C TYR A 104 -5.93 0.17 -10.49
N THR A 105 -6.40 0.75 -9.37
CA THR A 105 -7.51 0.19 -8.61
C THR A 105 -8.84 0.28 -9.33
N ASN A 106 -9.03 1.30 -10.18
CA ASN A 106 -10.26 1.46 -10.97
C ASN A 106 -10.29 0.46 -12.12
N GLU A 107 -9.19 0.34 -12.87
CA GLU A 107 -9.00 -0.56 -14.00
C GLU A 107 -9.13 -2.02 -13.54
N TYR A 108 -8.59 -2.34 -12.37
CA TYR A 108 -8.77 -3.67 -11.79
C TYR A 108 -10.24 -3.99 -11.46
N ARG A 109 -11.00 -3.02 -10.96
CA ARG A 109 -12.44 -3.21 -10.67
C ARG A 109 -13.25 -3.38 -11.94
N GLU A 110 -12.99 -2.56 -12.95
CA GLU A 110 -13.65 -2.64 -14.25
C GLU A 110 -13.36 -3.98 -14.93
N LEU A 111 -12.10 -4.41 -14.95
CA LEU A 111 -11.69 -5.69 -15.50
C LEU A 111 -12.34 -6.87 -14.78
N LYS A 112 -12.43 -6.80 -13.45
CA LYS A 112 -13.12 -7.83 -12.66
C LYS A 112 -14.61 -7.91 -13.01
N ASN A 113 -15.27 -6.77 -13.22
CA ASN A 113 -16.67 -6.74 -13.62
C ASN A 113 -16.85 -7.28 -15.05
N HIS A 114 -15.93 -6.96 -15.96
CA HIS A 114 -15.96 -7.45 -17.34
C HIS A 114 -15.75 -8.96 -17.44
N LEU A 115 -14.86 -9.51 -16.62
CA LEU A 115 -14.59 -10.96 -16.57
C LEU A 115 -15.58 -11.73 -15.68
N ALA A 116 -16.55 -11.07 -15.07
CA ALA A 116 -17.50 -11.72 -14.17
C ALA A 116 -18.32 -12.76 -14.96
N CYS A 117 -18.14 -14.02 -14.61
CA CYS A 117 -18.76 -15.11 -15.35
C CYS A 117 -20.19 -15.38 -14.84
N ALA A 118 -21.17 -15.40 -15.74
CA ALA A 118 -22.53 -15.82 -15.42
C ALA A 118 -22.62 -17.31 -15.07
N THR A 119 -21.78 -18.13 -15.70
CA THR A 119 -21.74 -19.59 -15.51
C THR A 119 -21.00 -19.99 -14.22
N HIS A 120 -19.82 -19.40 -13.97
CA HIS A 120 -19.01 -19.67 -12.78
C HIS A 120 -19.21 -18.58 -11.72
N LYS A 121 -20.13 -18.82 -10.79
CA LYS A 121 -20.49 -17.85 -9.74
C LYS A 121 -19.27 -17.46 -8.88
N GLY A 122 -18.96 -16.16 -8.86
CA GLY A 122 -17.89 -15.60 -8.04
C GLY A 122 -16.49 -15.78 -8.63
N GLU A 123 -16.38 -16.34 -9.84
CA GLU A 123 -15.12 -16.49 -10.55
C GLU A 123 -15.06 -15.56 -11.76
N ASN A 124 -13.83 -15.22 -12.13
CA ASN A 124 -13.55 -14.44 -13.33
C ASN A 124 -13.15 -15.40 -14.45
N CYS A 125 -13.77 -15.28 -15.62
CA CYS A 125 -13.43 -16.10 -16.79
C CYS A 125 -13.20 -15.22 -18.01
N PHE A 126 -12.19 -15.58 -18.79
CA PHE A 126 -12.03 -15.13 -20.15
C PHE A 126 -12.74 -16.11 -21.09
N VAL A 127 -13.65 -15.61 -21.92
CA VAL A 127 -14.37 -16.45 -22.88
C VAL A 127 -13.64 -16.37 -24.21
N SER A 128 -13.13 -17.51 -24.70
CA SER A 128 -12.48 -17.57 -26.01
C SER A 128 -13.50 -17.23 -27.10
N PRO A 129 -13.25 -16.23 -27.97
CA PRO A 129 -14.18 -15.86 -29.04
C PRO A 129 -14.39 -16.97 -30.08
N ALA A 130 -13.41 -17.87 -30.23
CA ALA A 130 -13.45 -18.93 -31.23
C ALA A 130 -14.43 -20.05 -30.84
N ASP A 131 -14.36 -20.50 -29.60
CA ASP A 131 -15.05 -21.73 -29.16
C ASP A 131 -16.11 -21.47 -28.08
N GLY A 132 -16.17 -20.25 -27.53
CA GLY A 132 -17.01 -19.93 -26.38
C GLY A 132 -16.56 -20.60 -25.07
N HIS A 133 -15.38 -21.23 -25.05
CA HIS A 133 -14.86 -21.88 -23.85
C HIS A 133 -14.43 -20.84 -22.81
N HIS A 134 -14.77 -21.13 -21.55
CA HIS A 134 -14.46 -20.29 -20.41
C HIS A 134 -13.12 -20.70 -19.80
N HIS A 135 -12.13 -19.82 -19.88
CA HIS A 135 -10.84 -19.97 -19.23
C HIS A 135 -10.87 -19.19 -17.92
N ARG A 136 -10.72 -19.90 -16.79
CA ARG A 136 -10.67 -19.26 -15.48
C ARG A 136 -9.43 -18.38 -15.37
N VAL A 137 -9.63 -17.13 -14.96
CA VAL A 137 -8.57 -16.14 -14.80
C VAL A 137 -8.26 -15.98 -13.32
N ASP A 138 -7.01 -16.22 -12.94
CA ASP A 138 -6.56 -16.02 -11.56
C ASP A 138 -6.41 -14.50 -11.24
N ARG A 139 -6.43 -14.20 -9.94
CA ARG A 139 -6.19 -12.86 -9.40
C ARG A 139 -4.87 -12.28 -9.87
N TYR A 140 -3.82 -13.09 -9.98
CA TYR A 140 -2.52 -12.65 -10.48
C TYR A 140 -2.64 -12.10 -11.91
N LEU A 141 -3.24 -12.86 -12.82
CA LEU A 141 -3.40 -12.46 -14.22
C LEU A 141 -4.31 -11.24 -14.37
N THR A 142 -5.40 -11.18 -13.60
CA THR A 142 -6.28 -10.00 -13.55
C THR A 142 -5.51 -8.73 -13.11
N THR A 143 -4.58 -8.88 -12.16
CA THR A 143 -3.76 -7.76 -11.68
C THR A 143 -2.73 -7.32 -12.71
N LEU A 144 -2.19 -8.27 -13.48
CA LEU A 144 -1.24 -8.01 -14.54
C LEU A 144 -1.89 -7.22 -15.67
N TRP A 145 -3.05 -7.67 -16.17
CA TRP A 145 -3.82 -6.95 -17.19
C TRP A 145 -4.24 -5.55 -16.73
N ALA A 146 -4.68 -5.38 -15.48
CA ALA A 146 -5.01 -4.04 -14.96
C ALA A 146 -3.79 -3.08 -14.98
N LYS A 147 -2.60 -3.59 -14.70
CA LYS A 147 -1.36 -2.79 -14.77
C LYS A 147 -0.98 -2.47 -16.21
N GLU A 148 -1.16 -3.41 -17.13
CA GLU A 148 -0.89 -3.20 -18.56
C GLU A 148 -1.77 -2.09 -19.14
N ILE A 149 -3.07 -2.09 -18.81
CA ILE A 149 -4.03 -1.04 -19.20
C ILE A 149 -3.54 0.34 -18.74
N VAL A 150 -3.12 0.48 -17.48
CA VAL A 150 -2.64 1.77 -16.94
C VAL A 150 -1.29 2.18 -17.52
N THR A 151 -0.42 1.22 -17.80
CA THR A 151 0.93 1.50 -18.33
C THR A 151 0.90 1.79 -19.84
N GLY A 152 -0.22 1.51 -20.53
CA GLY A 152 -0.32 1.59 -21.99
C GLY A 152 0.65 0.65 -22.69
N GLN A 153 1.14 -0.38 -21.97
CA GLN A 153 1.93 -1.45 -22.55
C GLN A 153 0.94 -2.50 -23.03
N GLU A 154 0.54 -2.41 -24.28
CA GLU A 154 -0.06 -3.55 -24.97
C GLU A 154 1.04 -4.61 -25.05
N THR A 155 0.98 -5.63 -24.19
CA THR A 155 1.86 -6.78 -24.37
C THR A 155 1.40 -7.53 -25.62
N PRO A 156 2.30 -7.77 -26.59
CA PRO A 156 1.98 -8.56 -27.77
C PRO A 156 1.92 -10.03 -27.35
N HIS A 157 0.82 -10.45 -26.72
CA HIS A 157 0.66 -11.84 -26.31
C HIS A 157 -0.76 -12.34 -26.54
N CYS A 158 -1.22 -12.26 -27.79
CA CYS A 158 -2.37 -13.05 -28.24
C CYS A 158 -2.41 -13.41 -29.73
N GLU A 159 -1.32 -13.28 -30.51
CA GLU A 159 -1.32 -13.69 -31.93
C GLU A 159 -0.48 -14.92 -32.29
N GLU A 160 0.22 -15.56 -31.34
CA GLU A 160 1.14 -16.67 -31.70
C GLU A 160 1.03 -17.90 -30.79
N VAL A 161 -0.18 -18.48 -30.69
CA VAL A 161 -0.34 -19.89 -30.28
C VAL A 161 -1.32 -20.62 -31.22
N ALA A 162 -1.27 -20.29 -32.52
CA ALA A 162 -2.02 -20.99 -33.58
C ALA A 162 -1.10 -21.70 -34.60
N ALA A 163 0.14 -22.00 -34.22
CA ALA A 163 1.04 -22.82 -35.04
C ALA A 163 1.98 -23.65 -34.15
N CYS A 164 1.49 -24.82 -33.72
CA CYS A 164 2.20 -26.10 -33.62
C CYS A 164 1.33 -27.13 -32.88
#